data_AF-A0A7S0BR56-F1
#
_entry.id   AF-A0A7S0BR56-F1
#
_cell.length_a   1.000
_cell.length_b   1.000
_cell.length_c   1.000
_cell.angle_alpha   90.00
_cell.angle_beta   90.00
_cell.angle_gamma   90.00
#
_symmetry.space_group_name_H-M   'P 1'
#
loop_
_entity.id
_entity.type
_entity.pdbx_description
1 polymer ?
#
loop_
_entity_poly.entity_id
_entity_poly.type
_entity_poly.pdbx_seq_one_letter_code
_entity_poly.pdbx_strand_id
1 'polypeptide(L)'
;RVSTTTVTPRVGMQQKTSPDTSRSAQSEAKSEAHSRNDLQERRLALKIVLDVSHVLIDHQGALFVEVNADAIKAIVKAAMISGVVPLVDSSCSLLEKVLEASPPAKTDVSEAICKDVASNLSKCLKGAEKVGVYASLKILTIFQKAHPRVVSLHLSELENIHSSLSDGVRPLPRSQTESQSVAAAKSRTTEKEKLETKVDCDCLCMCMSLLSSCLQAHAESKKKFFKNLFNVIEKCNNVAVLIEVVKLISKWVEIRPGS
;
A
#
# COMPACT_ATOMS: atom_id res chain seq x y z
N ARG A 1 39.67 46.26 57.56
CA ARG A 1 39.42 45.65 56.23
C ARG A 1 40.27 44.39 56.16
N VAL A 2 39.67 43.22 56.39
CA VAL A 2 40.36 41.93 56.46
C VAL A 2 39.82 41.05 55.34
N SER A 3 40.71 40.63 54.44
CA SER A 3 40.41 39.83 53.26
C SER A 3 40.58 38.35 53.59
N THR A 4 39.56 37.54 53.33
CA THR A 4 39.60 36.07 53.43
C THR A 4 39.76 35.47 52.03
N THR A 5 40.89 34.81 51.82
CA THR A 5 41.21 34.03 50.62
C THR A 5 40.70 32.60 50.81
N THR A 6 39.83 32.12 49.91
CA THR A 6 39.35 30.74 49.92
C THR A 6 40.18 29.91 48.94
N VAL A 7 40.78 28.83 49.44
CA VAL A 7 41.60 27.87 48.68
C VAL A 7 40.71 26.72 48.21
N THR A 8 40.73 26.42 46.91
CA THR A 8 40.01 25.30 46.29
C THR A 8 40.92 24.06 46.21
N PRO A 9 40.47 22.86 46.62
CA PRO A 9 41.29 21.65 46.52
C PRO A 9 41.22 21.01 45.13
N ARG A 10 42.35 20.37 44.78
CA ARG A 10 42.70 19.74 43.51
C ARG A 10 42.04 18.35 43.39
N VAL A 11 41.21 18.15 42.36
CA VAL A 11 40.58 16.86 42.04
C VAL A 11 41.58 15.97 41.29
N GLY A 12 41.79 14.75 41.80
CA GLY A 12 42.63 13.72 41.17
C GLY A 12 41.98 13.13 39.92
N MET A 13 42.77 12.96 38.86
CA MET A 13 42.38 12.22 37.67
C MET A 13 42.39 10.71 37.97
N GLN A 14 41.23 10.08 37.96
CA GLN A 14 41.12 8.63 37.82
C GLN A 14 41.01 8.28 36.33
N GLN A 15 41.95 7.46 35.84
CA GLN A 15 41.86 6.82 34.53
C GLN A 15 40.65 5.89 34.49
N LYS A 16 39.71 6.19 33.60
CA LYS A 16 38.53 5.39 33.31
C LYS A 16 38.93 4.34 32.26
N THR A 17 39.11 3.08 32.68
CA THR A 17 39.20 1.95 31.75
C THR A 17 37.80 1.67 31.20
N SER A 18 37.66 1.71 29.87
CA SER A 18 36.42 1.40 29.15
C SER A 18 36.01 -0.06 29.36
N PRO A 19 34.77 -0.37 29.76
CA PRO A 19 34.27 -1.73 29.74
C PRO A 19 33.53 -2.04 28.43
N ASP A 20 33.89 -3.19 27.84
CA ASP A 20 33.02 -4.14 27.14
C ASP A 20 31.94 -3.60 26.19
N THR A 21 32.34 -3.22 24.98
CA THR A 21 31.43 -3.02 23.84
C THR A 21 30.95 -4.35 23.23
N SER A 22 31.58 -5.49 23.60
CA SER A 22 31.33 -6.80 22.95
C SER A 22 30.15 -7.58 23.52
N ARG A 23 29.76 -7.36 24.80
CA ARG A 23 28.61 -8.03 25.42
C ARG A 23 27.25 -7.40 25.06
N SER A 24 27.21 -6.10 24.78
CA SER A 24 25.97 -5.40 24.37
C SER A 24 25.46 -5.89 23.02
N ALA A 25 26.37 -6.03 22.04
CA ALA A 25 26.02 -6.44 20.68
C ALA A 25 25.42 -7.87 20.59
N GLN A 26 25.87 -8.80 21.45
CA GLN A 26 25.30 -10.16 21.49
C GLN A 26 23.90 -10.22 22.14
N SER A 27 23.59 -9.31 23.06
CA SER A 27 22.26 -9.22 23.68
C SER A 27 21.24 -8.59 22.74
N GLU A 28 21.64 -7.54 22.02
CA GLU A 28 20.80 -6.87 21.02
C GLU A 28 20.47 -7.81 19.84
N ALA A 29 21.46 -8.54 19.33
CA ALA A 29 21.25 -9.50 18.24
C ALA A 29 20.29 -10.65 18.61
N LYS A 30 20.30 -11.12 19.87
CA LYS A 30 19.36 -12.15 20.35
C LYS A 30 17.94 -11.61 20.50
N SER A 31 17.79 -10.38 20.96
CA SER A 31 16.49 -9.69 21.07
C SER A 31 15.85 -9.44 19.70
N GLU A 32 16.65 -8.99 18.72
CA GLU A 32 16.17 -8.80 17.34
C GLU A 32 15.76 -10.10 16.66
N ALA A 33 16.49 -11.20 16.88
CA ALA A 33 16.15 -12.50 16.33
C ALA A 33 14.82 -13.04 16.89
N HIS A 34 14.57 -12.86 18.20
CA HIS A 34 13.32 -13.28 18.83
C HIS A 34 12.13 -12.45 18.31
N SER A 35 12.29 -11.13 18.23
CA SER A 35 11.28 -10.21 17.68
C SER A 35 10.90 -10.52 16.22
N ARG A 36 11.86 -10.94 15.38
CA ARG A 36 11.60 -11.36 14.00
C ARG A 36 10.80 -12.65 13.91
N ASN A 37 11.09 -13.62 14.77
CA ASN A 37 10.35 -14.88 14.83
C ASN A 37 8.89 -14.64 15.26
N ASP A 38 8.67 -13.85 16.31
CA ASP A 38 7.31 -13.50 16.78
C ASP A 38 6.49 -12.82 15.69
N LEU A 39 7.10 -11.92 14.91
CA LEU A 39 6.43 -11.23 13.80
C LEU A 39 6.06 -12.21 12.68
N GLN A 40 6.93 -13.18 12.36
CA GLN A 40 6.67 -14.19 11.35
C GLN A 40 5.55 -15.14 11.78
N GLU A 41 5.53 -15.57 13.04
CA GLU A 41 4.47 -16.41 13.60
C GLU A 41 3.12 -15.69 13.55
N ARG A 42 3.06 -14.40 13.92
CA ARG A 42 1.84 -13.59 13.81
C ARG A 42 1.33 -13.48 12.37
N ARG A 43 2.24 -13.30 11.39
CA ARG A 43 1.89 -13.25 9.97
C ARG A 43 1.34 -14.58 9.46
N LEU A 44 1.93 -15.70 9.91
CA LEU A 44 1.45 -17.04 9.56
C LEU A 44 0.08 -17.31 10.18
N ALA A 45 -0.12 -16.99 11.45
CA ALA A 45 -1.41 -17.12 12.13
C ALA A 45 -2.49 -16.30 11.41
N LEU A 46 -2.19 -15.06 11.04
CA LEU A 46 -3.11 -14.20 10.31
C LEU A 46 -3.47 -14.79 8.93
N LYS A 47 -2.50 -15.35 8.20
CA LYS A 47 -2.76 -16.06 6.95
C LYS A 47 -3.72 -17.24 7.14
N ILE A 48 -3.46 -18.09 8.13
CA ILE A 48 -4.30 -19.25 8.43
C ILE A 48 -5.73 -18.80 8.75
N VAL A 49 -5.89 -17.74 9.56
CA VAL A 49 -7.21 -17.20 9.90
C VAL A 49 -7.95 -16.65 8.68
N LEU A 50 -7.24 -15.98 7.76
CA LEU A 50 -7.81 -15.53 6.48
C LEU A 50 -8.30 -16.72 5.63
N ASP A 51 -7.45 -17.73 5.48
CA ASP A 51 -7.76 -18.93 4.67
C ASP A 51 -8.96 -19.71 5.28
N VAL A 52 -8.99 -19.89 6.60
CA VAL A 52 -10.11 -20.56 7.29
C VAL A 52 -11.40 -19.75 7.16
N SER A 53 -11.32 -18.43 7.32
CA SER A 53 -12.50 -17.55 7.18
C SER A 53 -13.08 -17.62 5.76
N HIS A 54 -12.21 -17.70 4.76
CA HIS A 54 -12.63 -17.86 3.36
C HIS A 54 -13.38 -19.17 3.13
N VAL A 55 -12.85 -20.29 3.64
CA VAL A 55 -13.52 -21.60 3.58
C VAL A 55 -14.85 -21.56 4.32
N LEU A 56 -14.93 -20.94 5.50
CA LEU A 56 -16.17 -20.86 6.28
C LEU A 56 -17.24 -20.05 5.58
N ILE A 57 -16.89 -18.93 4.93
CA ILE A 57 -17.84 -18.16 4.10
C ILE A 57 -18.33 -19.00 2.92
N ASP A 58 -17.46 -19.79 2.28
CA ASP A 58 -17.89 -20.67 1.17
C ASP A 58 -18.91 -21.73 1.60
N HIS A 59 -18.83 -22.21 2.85
CA HIS A 59 -19.72 -23.24 3.35
C HIS A 59 -20.99 -22.69 4.01
N GLN A 60 -20.89 -21.54 4.69
CA GLN A 60 -21.97 -21.01 5.53
C GLN A 60 -22.59 -19.71 4.98
N GLY A 61 -21.98 -19.10 3.97
CA GLY A 61 -22.49 -17.92 3.27
C GLY A 61 -22.73 -16.73 4.18
N ALA A 62 -23.86 -16.04 3.93
CA ALA A 62 -24.26 -14.82 4.62
C ALA A 62 -24.33 -14.98 6.16
N LEU A 63 -24.82 -16.13 6.65
CA LEU A 63 -25.00 -16.35 8.09
C LEU A 63 -23.67 -16.24 8.84
N PHE A 64 -22.60 -16.80 8.28
CA PHE A 64 -21.27 -16.67 8.90
C PHE A 64 -20.79 -15.23 8.91
N VAL A 65 -21.00 -14.51 7.80
CA VAL A 65 -20.63 -13.09 7.67
C VAL A 65 -21.36 -12.24 8.72
N GLU A 66 -22.66 -12.47 8.91
CA GLU A 66 -23.47 -11.73 9.88
C GLU A 66 -23.02 -12.00 11.32
N VAL A 67 -22.85 -13.27 11.69
CA VAL A 67 -22.45 -13.66 13.06
C VAL A 67 -21.01 -13.24 13.39
N ASN A 68 -20.12 -13.21 12.39
CA ASN A 68 -18.69 -12.96 12.59
C ASN A 68 -18.22 -11.61 12.02
N ALA A 69 -19.14 -10.68 11.79
CA ALA A 69 -18.88 -9.38 11.18
C ALA A 69 -17.68 -8.64 11.80
N ASP A 70 -17.63 -8.56 13.13
CA ASP A 70 -16.58 -7.80 13.83
C ASP A 70 -15.23 -8.52 13.82
N ALA A 71 -15.23 -9.86 13.85
CA ALA A 71 -14.02 -10.66 13.70
C ALA A 71 -13.45 -10.48 12.28
N ILE A 72 -14.29 -10.56 11.24
CA ILE A 72 -13.89 -10.34 9.86
C ILE A 72 -13.30 -8.93 9.68
N LYS A 73 -13.96 -7.90 10.22
CA LYS A 73 -13.42 -6.52 10.21
C LYS A 73 -12.03 -6.45 10.84
N ALA A 74 -11.84 -7.07 12.01
CA ALA A 74 -10.57 -7.07 12.72
C ALA A 74 -9.46 -7.79 11.94
N ILE A 75 -9.78 -8.94 11.34
CA ILE A 75 -8.85 -9.75 10.54
C ILE A 75 -8.39 -8.97 9.29
N VAL A 76 -9.34 -8.39 8.55
CA VAL A 76 -9.04 -7.58 7.36
C VAL A 76 -8.17 -6.38 7.76
N LYS A 77 -8.53 -5.68 8.84
CA LYS A 77 -7.76 -4.54 9.34
C LYS A 77 -6.34 -4.92 9.75
N ALA A 78 -6.17 -6.04 10.44
CA ALA A 78 -4.85 -6.55 10.81
C ALA A 78 -3.99 -6.86 9.57
N ALA A 79 -4.59 -7.44 8.52
CA ALA A 79 -3.90 -7.73 7.27
C ALA A 79 -3.47 -6.46 6.54
N MET A 80 -4.32 -5.42 6.51
CA MET A 80 -3.99 -4.12 5.92
C MET A 80 -2.81 -3.43 6.61
N ILE A 81 -2.76 -3.49 7.94
CA ILE A 81 -1.72 -2.83 8.75
C ILE A 81 -0.41 -3.65 8.75
N SER A 82 -0.46 -4.93 8.36
CA SER A 82 0.72 -5.82 8.39
C SER A 82 1.87 -5.37 7.48
N GLY A 83 1.60 -4.55 6.46
CA GLY A 83 2.56 -4.11 5.46
C GLY A 83 3.06 -5.23 4.54
N VAL A 84 2.37 -6.38 4.51
CA VAL A 84 2.77 -7.56 3.72
C VAL A 84 1.78 -7.78 2.57
N VAL A 85 2.24 -7.58 1.34
CA VAL A 85 1.41 -7.67 0.12
C VAL A 85 0.59 -8.98 0.03
N PRO A 86 1.15 -10.19 0.24
CA PRO A 86 0.35 -11.41 0.24
C PRO A 86 -0.81 -11.43 1.24
N LEU A 87 -0.64 -10.85 2.44
CA LEU A 87 -1.72 -10.78 3.44
C LEU A 87 -2.80 -9.78 3.01
N VAL A 88 -2.39 -8.67 2.40
CA VAL A 88 -3.30 -7.70 1.78
C VAL A 88 -4.12 -8.37 0.68
N ASP A 89 -3.50 -9.15 -0.21
CA ASP A 89 -4.20 -9.86 -1.27
C ASP A 89 -5.19 -10.90 -0.72
N SER A 90 -4.78 -11.72 0.25
CA SER A 90 -5.67 -12.70 0.89
C SER A 90 -6.87 -12.05 1.59
N SER A 91 -6.67 -10.92 2.27
CA SER A 91 -7.76 -10.20 2.94
C SER A 91 -8.67 -9.45 1.97
N CYS A 92 -8.15 -8.99 0.82
CA CYS A 92 -8.96 -8.46 -0.26
C CYS A 92 -9.84 -9.56 -0.88
N SER A 93 -9.29 -10.76 -1.10
CA SER A 93 -10.06 -11.93 -1.55
C SER A 93 -11.17 -12.30 -0.56
N LEU A 94 -10.87 -12.26 0.75
CA LEU A 94 -11.88 -12.48 1.79
C LEU A 94 -12.99 -11.42 1.72
N LEU A 95 -12.63 -10.15 1.51
CA LEU A 95 -13.61 -9.06 1.40
C LEU A 95 -14.51 -9.21 0.17
N GLU A 96 -13.98 -9.65 -0.98
CA GLU A 96 -14.80 -9.97 -2.16
C GLU A 96 -15.85 -11.03 -1.82
N LYS A 97 -15.45 -12.11 -1.13
CA LYS A 97 -16.39 -13.17 -0.68
C LYS A 97 -17.44 -12.66 0.29
N VAL A 98 -17.06 -11.78 1.22
CA VAL A 98 -18.00 -11.16 2.15
C VAL A 98 -19.08 -10.38 1.39
N LEU A 99 -18.70 -9.63 0.35
CA LEU A 99 -19.62 -8.85 -0.47
C LEU A 99 -20.47 -9.72 -1.41
N GLU A 100 -19.93 -10.84 -1.89
CA GLU A 100 -20.67 -11.84 -2.67
C GLU A 100 -21.71 -12.57 -1.80
N ALA A 101 -21.32 -12.97 -0.60
CA ALA A 101 -22.18 -13.69 0.34
C ALA A 101 -23.26 -12.78 0.95
N SER A 102 -22.96 -11.49 1.16
CA SER A 102 -23.90 -10.52 1.73
C SER A 102 -24.06 -9.30 0.83
N PRO A 103 -25.07 -9.28 -0.06
CA PRO A 103 -25.28 -8.19 -0.99
C PRO A 103 -25.51 -6.83 -0.29
N PRO A 104 -25.19 -5.71 -0.96
CA PRO A 104 -25.16 -4.34 -0.43
C PRO A 104 -26.41 -3.86 0.33
N ALA A 105 -27.56 -4.51 0.14
CA ALA A 105 -28.83 -4.10 0.72
C ALA A 105 -29.01 -4.47 2.20
N LYS A 106 -28.12 -5.29 2.80
CA LYS A 106 -28.39 -5.91 4.11
C LYS A 106 -27.32 -5.77 5.18
N THR A 107 -26.13 -5.25 4.91
CA THR A 107 -25.01 -5.34 5.87
C THR A 107 -24.27 -4.04 6.13
N ASP A 108 -24.34 -3.57 7.37
CA ASP A 108 -23.50 -2.50 7.97
C ASP A 108 -21.99 -2.81 7.87
N VAL A 109 -21.62 -4.06 7.63
CA VAL A 109 -20.24 -4.55 7.56
C VAL A 109 -19.47 -3.94 6.39
N SER A 110 -20.07 -3.89 5.20
CA SER A 110 -19.40 -3.37 4.00
C SER A 110 -19.18 -1.86 4.09
N GLU A 111 -20.15 -1.12 4.63
CA GLU A 111 -20.05 0.31 4.85
C GLU A 111 -19.07 0.66 5.97
N ALA A 112 -19.04 -0.11 7.07
CA ALA A 112 -18.06 0.09 8.14
C ALA A 112 -16.62 -0.16 7.64
N ILE A 113 -16.40 -1.23 6.87
CA ILE A 113 -15.09 -1.50 6.24
C ILE A 113 -14.72 -0.40 5.25
N CYS A 114 -15.67 0.10 4.45
CA CYS A 114 -15.48 1.26 3.57
C CYS A 114 -14.99 2.48 4.35
N LYS A 115 -15.67 2.84 5.45
CA LYS A 115 -15.34 4.01 6.27
C LYS A 115 -13.97 3.89 6.92
N ASP A 116 -13.61 2.70 7.38
CA ASP A 116 -12.28 2.44 7.95
C ASP A 116 -11.17 2.54 6.87
N VAL A 117 -11.45 2.06 5.65
CA VAL A 117 -10.51 2.12 4.53
C VAL A 117 -10.35 3.55 4.00
N ALA A 118 -11.45 4.29 3.90
CA ALA A 118 -11.50 5.71 3.63
C ALA A 118 -10.61 6.50 4.61
N SER A 119 -10.74 6.22 5.91
CA SER A 119 -9.90 6.84 6.94
C SER A 119 -8.41 6.51 6.77
N ASN A 120 -8.10 5.28 6.33
CA ASN A 120 -6.72 4.84 6.10
C ASN A 120 -6.13 5.45 4.82
N LEU A 121 -6.89 5.62 3.74
CA LEU A 121 -6.45 6.30 2.51
C LEU A 121 -5.92 7.70 2.79
N SER A 122 -6.71 8.51 3.49
CA SER A 122 -6.34 9.90 3.81
C SER A 122 -5.12 9.97 4.74
N LYS A 123 -4.88 8.92 5.55
CA LYS A 123 -3.66 8.79 6.38
C LYS A 123 -2.47 8.31 5.55
N CYS A 124 -2.68 7.37 4.64
CA CYS A 124 -1.62 6.79 3.81
C CYS A 124 -0.99 7.83 2.87
N LEU A 125 -1.78 8.78 2.38
CA LEU A 125 -1.30 9.89 1.55
C LEU A 125 -0.37 10.88 2.27
N LYS A 126 -0.39 10.93 3.61
CA LYS A 126 0.37 11.91 4.41
C LYS A 126 1.75 11.40 4.86
N GLY A 127 2.22 10.27 4.34
CA GLY A 127 3.57 9.76 4.60
C GLY A 127 3.70 8.23 4.65
N ALA A 128 2.79 7.45 4.05
CA ALA A 128 2.83 6.00 4.22
C ALA A 128 3.73 5.23 3.27
N GLU A 129 4.08 4.05 3.78
CA GLU A 129 4.65 2.91 3.07
C GLU A 129 3.77 2.52 1.88
N LYS A 130 4.39 2.29 0.71
CA LYS A 130 3.73 1.95 -0.56
C LYS A 130 2.67 0.85 -0.44
N VAL A 131 2.86 -0.10 0.47
CA VAL A 131 1.93 -1.21 0.71
C VAL A 131 0.58 -0.73 1.26
N GLY A 132 0.55 0.34 2.06
CA GLY A 132 -0.70 0.92 2.56
C GLY A 132 -1.53 1.57 1.45
N VAL A 133 -0.87 2.21 0.48
CA VAL A 133 -1.53 2.75 -0.72
C VAL A 133 -2.07 1.61 -1.58
N TYR A 134 -1.28 0.55 -1.80
CA TYR A 134 -1.70 -0.64 -2.54
C TYR A 134 -2.95 -1.31 -1.92
N ALA A 135 -2.89 -1.58 -0.62
CA ALA A 135 -4.00 -2.11 0.18
C ALA A 135 -5.27 -1.28 0.00
N SER A 136 -5.14 0.02 0.14
CA SER A 136 -6.25 0.95 0.03
C SER A 136 -6.88 0.98 -1.37
N LEU A 137 -6.06 1.03 -2.42
CA LEU A 137 -6.52 1.01 -3.80
C LEU A 137 -7.19 -0.32 -4.17
N LYS A 138 -6.66 -1.45 -3.69
CA LYS A 138 -7.28 -2.77 -3.86
C LYS A 138 -8.68 -2.80 -3.28
N ILE A 139 -8.84 -2.33 -2.05
CA ILE A 139 -10.15 -2.31 -1.40
C ILE A 139 -11.11 -1.36 -2.12
N LEU A 140 -10.67 -0.17 -2.53
CA LEU A 140 -11.52 0.72 -3.33
C LEU A 140 -11.96 0.07 -4.65
N THR A 141 -11.10 -0.73 -5.29
CA THR A 141 -11.43 -1.46 -6.52
C THR A 141 -12.51 -2.50 -6.29
N ILE A 142 -12.48 -3.18 -5.14
CA ILE A 142 -13.54 -4.10 -4.72
C ILE A 142 -14.85 -3.32 -4.51
N PHE A 143 -14.79 -2.22 -3.76
CA PHE A 143 -15.96 -1.39 -3.47
C PHE A 143 -16.50 -0.64 -4.68
N GLN A 144 -15.72 -0.40 -5.72
CA GLN A 144 -16.21 0.19 -6.96
C GLN A 144 -17.35 -0.63 -7.57
N LYS A 145 -17.27 -1.96 -7.48
CA LYS A 145 -18.29 -2.88 -7.99
C LYS A 145 -19.54 -2.90 -7.11
N ALA A 146 -19.36 -2.93 -5.78
CA ALA A 146 -20.45 -3.10 -4.82
C ALA A 146 -21.11 -1.77 -4.39
N HIS A 147 -20.33 -0.70 -4.29
CA HIS A 147 -20.69 0.59 -3.70
C HIS A 147 -20.00 1.77 -4.45
N PRO A 148 -20.29 2.01 -5.74
CA PRO A 148 -19.58 2.99 -6.57
C PRO A 148 -19.64 4.43 -6.01
N ARG A 149 -20.69 4.77 -5.26
CA ARG A 149 -20.82 6.07 -4.59
C ARG A 149 -19.71 6.31 -3.55
N VAL A 150 -19.27 5.27 -2.84
CA VAL A 150 -18.20 5.40 -1.84
C VAL A 150 -16.90 5.81 -2.51
N VAL A 151 -16.58 5.22 -3.67
CA VAL A 151 -15.36 5.56 -4.41
C VAL A 151 -15.37 7.02 -4.85
N SER A 152 -16.52 7.56 -5.25
CA SER A 152 -16.64 8.97 -5.66
C SER A 152 -16.31 9.97 -4.55
N LEU A 153 -16.50 9.59 -3.29
CA LEU A 153 -16.13 10.41 -2.13
C LEU A 153 -14.60 10.59 -2.00
N HIS A 154 -13.82 9.71 -2.64
CA HIS A 154 -12.36 9.69 -2.60
C HIS A 154 -11.70 10.22 -3.88
N LEU A 155 -12.45 10.94 -4.73
CA LEU A 155 -11.92 11.45 -6.00
C LEU A 155 -10.65 12.30 -5.81
N SER A 156 -10.65 13.20 -4.83
CA SER A 156 -9.50 14.08 -4.54
C SER A 156 -8.26 13.29 -4.11
N GLU A 157 -8.43 12.33 -3.20
CA GLU A 157 -7.36 11.42 -2.76
C GLU A 157 -6.81 10.62 -3.93
N LEU A 158 -7.68 10.05 -4.76
CA LEU A 158 -7.30 9.26 -5.93
C LEU A 158 -6.52 10.11 -6.95
N GLU A 159 -6.92 11.36 -7.20
CA GLU A 159 -6.17 12.25 -8.07
C GLU A 159 -4.76 12.55 -7.55
N ASN A 160 -4.61 12.70 -6.23
CA ASN A 160 -3.33 12.97 -5.60
C ASN A 160 -2.42 11.73 -5.67
N ILE A 161 -2.97 10.53 -5.39
CA ILE A 161 -2.27 9.25 -5.57
C ILE A 161 -1.83 9.11 -7.04
N HIS A 162 -2.73 9.33 -7.98
CA HIS A 162 -2.44 9.20 -9.41
C HIS A 162 -1.32 10.14 -9.85
N SER A 163 -1.36 11.41 -9.41
CA SER A 163 -0.32 12.39 -9.72
C SER A 163 1.02 11.96 -9.16
N SER A 164 1.07 11.53 -7.90
CA SER A 164 2.29 11.05 -7.25
C SER A 164 2.88 9.80 -7.91
N LEU A 165 2.03 8.82 -8.25
CA LEU A 165 2.46 7.60 -8.95
C LEU A 165 2.94 7.91 -10.38
N SER A 166 2.25 8.82 -11.09
CA SER A 166 2.60 9.24 -12.45
C SER A 166 3.95 9.98 -12.49
N ASP A 167 4.20 10.84 -11.51
CA ASP A 167 5.49 11.53 -11.37
C ASP A 167 6.63 10.57 -11.03
N GLY A 168 6.31 9.48 -10.31
CA GLY A 168 7.24 8.39 -10.01
C GLY A 168 7.61 7.51 -11.20
N VAL A 169 6.88 7.59 -12.31
CA VAL A 169 7.21 6.85 -13.55
C VAL A 169 8.48 7.43 -14.15
N ARG A 170 9.60 6.72 -13.97
CA ARG A 170 10.89 7.11 -14.51
C ARG A 170 11.01 6.66 -15.97
N PRO A 171 11.45 7.54 -16.88
CA PRO A 171 11.87 7.11 -18.21
C PRO A 171 12.94 6.03 -18.10
N LEU A 172 12.91 5.03 -18.99
CA LEU A 172 14.11 4.22 -19.23
C LEU A 172 15.25 5.17 -19.56
N PRO A 173 16.47 4.98 -18.99
CA PRO A 173 17.64 5.55 -19.61
C PRO A 173 17.63 5.07 -21.05
N ARG A 174 17.34 5.97 -21.99
CA ARG A 174 17.45 5.70 -23.42
C ARG A 174 18.82 5.09 -23.59
N SER A 175 18.87 3.88 -24.13
CA SER A 175 20.11 3.20 -24.46
C SER A 175 20.99 4.19 -25.19
N GLN A 176 22.01 4.71 -24.51
CA GLN A 176 23.16 5.29 -25.16
C GLN A 176 23.78 4.13 -25.92
N THR A 177 23.45 4.03 -27.19
CA THR A 177 24.29 3.35 -28.14
C THR A 177 25.66 4.05 -28.05
N GLU A 178 26.72 3.23 -27.96
CA GLU A 178 28.13 3.63 -28.05
C GLU A 178 28.80 4.16 -26.77
N SER A 179 29.13 3.23 -25.87
CA SER A 179 30.55 2.96 -25.58
C SER A 179 30.70 1.65 -24.80
N GLN A 180 31.45 0.72 -25.40
CA GLN A 180 31.95 -0.49 -24.77
C GLN A 180 32.72 -0.14 -23.47
N SER A 181 32.54 -0.95 -22.43
CA SER A 181 33.50 -1.23 -21.32
C SER A 181 32.94 -1.25 -19.88
N VAL A 182 31.64 -1.46 -19.65
CA VAL A 182 31.18 -1.88 -18.30
C VAL A 182 30.15 -3.01 -18.37
N ALA A 183 30.56 -4.13 -18.97
CA ALA A 183 29.83 -5.39 -18.97
C ALA A 183 30.06 -6.19 -17.67
N ALA A 184 29.81 -5.59 -16.50
CA ALA A 184 29.96 -6.30 -15.22
C ALA A 184 29.10 -5.78 -14.04
N ALA A 185 28.14 -4.87 -14.26
CA ALA A 185 27.27 -4.36 -13.19
C ALA A 185 25.76 -4.50 -13.48
N LYS A 186 25.38 -5.22 -14.54
CA LYS A 186 23.97 -5.52 -14.85
C LYS A 186 23.53 -6.77 -14.10
N SER A 187 22.35 -6.69 -13.47
CA SER A 187 21.53 -7.81 -12.99
C SER A 187 21.80 -8.36 -11.57
N ARG A 188 21.72 -7.49 -10.56
CA ARG A 188 21.13 -7.88 -9.27
C ARG A 188 20.10 -6.85 -8.83
N THR A 189 19.07 -6.65 -9.66
CA THR A 189 17.80 -6.09 -9.17
C THR A 189 17.30 -7.05 -8.10
N THR A 190 17.26 -6.60 -6.85
CA THR A 190 16.86 -7.45 -5.72
C THR A 190 15.39 -7.85 -5.87
N GLU A 191 14.98 -9.00 -5.34
CA GLU A 191 13.56 -9.42 -5.37
C GLU A 191 12.64 -8.35 -4.75
N LYS A 192 13.14 -7.62 -3.76
CA LYS A 192 12.47 -6.47 -3.15
C LYS A 192 12.17 -5.35 -4.16
N GLU A 193 13.14 -4.95 -4.96
CA GLU A 193 12.98 -3.88 -5.95
C GLU A 193 12.01 -4.27 -7.07
N LYS A 194 12.02 -5.55 -7.48
CA LYS A 194 11.03 -6.08 -8.43
C LYS A 194 9.61 -6.04 -7.84
N LEU A 195 9.47 -6.43 -6.57
CA LEU A 195 8.19 -6.38 -5.86
C LEU A 195 7.68 -4.94 -5.72
N GLU A 196 8.53 -4.00 -5.34
CA GLU A 196 8.16 -2.58 -5.22
C GLU A 196 7.72 -1.99 -6.57
N THR A 197 8.45 -2.29 -7.64
CA THR A 197 8.08 -1.84 -9.00
C THR A 197 6.74 -2.43 -9.43
N LYS A 198 6.50 -3.72 -9.14
CA LYS A 198 5.21 -4.38 -9.40
C LYS A 198 4.08 -3.69 -8.63
N VAL A 199 4.26 -3.44 -7.33
CA VAL A 199 3.28 -2.76 -6.48
C VAL A 199 2.98 -1.36 -7.02
N ASP A 200 3.98 -0.59 -7.43
CA ASP A 200 3.77 0.74 -8.01
C ASP A 200 2.95 0.68 -9.31
N CYS A 201 3.24 -0.29 -10.18
CA CYS A 201 2.51 -0.49 -11.42
C CYS A 201 1.05 -0.91 -11.17
N ASP A 202 0.83 -1.87 -10.25
CA ASP A 202 -0.51 -2.32 -9.88
C ASP A 202 -1.32 -1.18 -9.25
N CYS A 203 -0.71 -0.38 -8.37
CA CYS A 203 -1.29 0.84 -7.82
C CYS A 203 -1.71 1.82 -8.91
N LEU A 204 -0.83 2.08 -9.89
CA LEU A 204 -1.12 3.00 -10.98
C LEU A 204 -2.31 2.51 -11.82
N CYS A 205 -2.33 1.22 -12.20
CA CYS A 205 -3.43 0.60 -12.93
C CYS A 205 -4.77 0.70 -12.19
N MET A 206 -4.78 0.36 -10.90
CA MET A 206 -5.99 0.45 -10.06
C MET A 206 -6.46 1.91 -9.93
N CYS A 207 -5.53 2.83 -9.68
CA CYS A 207 -5.86 4.25 -9.53
C CYS A 207 -6.47 4.84 -10.81
N MET A 208 -5.91 4.52 -11.98
CA MET A 208 -6.46 4.95 -13.26
C MET A 208 -7.86 4.36 -13.52
N SER A 209 -8.08 3.09 -13.17
CA SER A 209 -9.38 2.41 -13.31
C SER A 209 -10.45 3.02 -12.40
N LEU A 210 -10.09 3.33 -11.15
CA LEU A 210 -10.96 3.97 -10.17
C LEU A 210 -11.33 5.38 -10.63
N LEU A 211 -10.32 6.22 -10.94
CA LEU A 211 -10.54 7.56 -11.45
C LEU A 211 -11.41 7.55 -12.70
N SER A 212 -11.14 6.65 -13.65
CA SER A 212 -11.93 6.55 -14.87
C SER A 212 -13.43 6.38 -14.62
N SER A 213 -13.83 5.71 -13.54
CA SER A 213 -15.25 5.54 -13.22
C SER A 213 -15.89 6.77 -12.59
N CYS A 214 -15.11 7.57 -11.87
CA CYS A 214 -15.61 8.75 -11.18
C CYS A 214 -15.65 9.98 -12.09
N LEU A 215 -14.77 10.06 -13.10
CA LEU A 215 -14.54 11.27 -13.88
C LEU A 215 -15.63 11.65 -14.88
N GLN A 216 -16.65 10.81 -15.08
CA GLN A 216 -17.72 11.12 -16.05
C GLN A 216 -18.47 12.43 -15.72
N ALA A 217 -18.58 12.77 -14.44
CA ALA A 217 -19.29 13.96 -13.97
C ALA A 217 -18.38 15.17 -13.65
N HIS A 218 -17.05 15.06 -13.81
CA HIS A 218 -16.09 16.06 -13.30
C HIS A 218 -15.13 16.55 -14.40
N ALA A 219 -15.51 17.62 -15.12
CA ALA A 219 -14.76 18.13 -16.28
C ALA A 219 -13.31 18.56 -15.94
N GLU A 220 -13.10 19.27 -14.83
CA GLU A 220 -11.76 19.72 -14.43
C GLU A 220 -10.86 18.56 -14.01
N SER A 221 -11.38 17.65 -13.17
CA SER A 221 -10.72 16.40 -12.80
C SER A 221 -10.35 15.55 -14.02
N LYS A 222 -11.22 15.52 -15.03
CA LYS A 222 -11.01 14.80 -16.29
C LYS A 222 -9.82 15.38 -17.08
N LYS A 223 -9.68 16.70 -17.13
CA LYS A 223 -8.54 17.38 -17.77
C LYS A 223 -7.22 17.04 -17.06
N LYS A 224 -7.20 17.11 -15.73
CA LYS A 224 -6.02 16.75 -14.92
C LYS A 224 -5.65 15.27 -15.08
N PHE A 225 -6.64 14.38 -15.07
CA PHE A 225 -6.45 12.96 -15.32
C PHE A 225 -5.79 12.68 -16.66
N PHE A 226 -6.28 13.27 -17.76
CA PHE A 226 -5.69 13.07 -19.08
C PHE A 226 -4.26 13.60 -19.17
N LYS A 227 -3.97 14.76 -18.56
CA LYS A 227 -2.60 15.28 -18.50
C LYS A 227 -1.65 14.26 -17.85
N ASN A 228 -2.06 13.68 -16.72
CA ASN A 228 -1.27 12.65 -16.06
C ASN A 228 -1.18 11.36 -16.90
N LEU A 229 -2.27 10.98 -17.58
CA LEU A 229 -2.29 9.82 -18.46
C LEU A 229 -1.27 9.95 -19.61
N PHE A 230 -1.18 11.13 -20.23
CA PHE A 230 -0.17 11.41 -21.25
C PHE A 230 1.26 11.35 -20.67
N ASN A 231 1.48 11.87 -19.46
CA ASN A 231 2.77 11.73 -18.78
C ASN A 231 3.14 10.26 -18.56
N VAL A 232 2.17 9.42 -18.17
CA VAL A 232 2.36 7.97 -18.04
C VAL A 232 2.70 7.37 -19.41
N ILE A 233 1.98 7.69 -20.48
CA ILE A 233 2.30 7.15 -21.83
C ILE A 233 3.71 7.53 -22.27
N GLU A 234 4.12 8.78 -22.05
CA GLU A 234 5.43 9.28 -22.49
C GLU A 234 6.59 8.62 -21.74
N LYS A 235 6.42 8.39 -20.43
CA LYS A 235 7.50 7.95 -19.54
C LYS A 235 7.45 6.47 -19.20
N CYS A 236 6.27 5.84 -19.24
CA CYS A 236 6.08 4.47 -18.81
C CYS A 236 6.53 3.49 -19.89
N ASN A 237 7.25 2.51 -19.40
CA ASN A 237 7.88 1.43 -20.13
C ASN A 237 7.37 0.07 -19.65
N ASN A 238 6.49 0.05 -18.64
CA ASN A 238 5.81 -1.14 -18.21
C ASN A 238 4.64 -1.44 -19.16
N VAL A 239 4.76 -2.53 -19.91
CA VAL A 239 3.76 -2.95 -20.90
C VAL A 239 2.39 -3.19 -20.27
N ALA A 240 2.31 -3.71 -19.04
CA ALA A 240 1.03 -3.94 -18.37
C ALA A 240 0.30 -2.63 -18.07
N VAL A 241 1.02 -1.60 -17.63
CA VAL A 241 0.46 -0.25 -17.42
C VAL A 241 -0.02 0.34 -18.74
N LEU A 242 0.79 0.27 -19.80
CA LEU A 242 0.41 0.79 -21.12
C LEU A 242 -0.80 0.06 -21.71
N ILE A 243 -0.91 -1.26 -21.54
CA ILE A 243 -2.10 -2.03 -21.92
C ILE A 243 -3.34 -1.49 -21.19
N GLU A 244 -3.23 -1.22 -19.89
CA GLU A 244 -4.35 -0.69 -19.11
C GLU A 244 -4.76 0.71 -19.56
N VAL A 245 -3.78 1.57 -19.88
CA VAL A 245 -4.03 2.90 -20.48
C VAL A 245 -4.80 2.76 -21.80
N VAL A 246 -4.40 1.84 -22.68
CA VAL A 246 -5.10 1.60 -23.95
C VAL A 246 -6.54 1.15 -23.71
N LYS A 247 -6.78 0.18 -22.81
CA LYS A 247 -8.15 -0.25 -22.48
C LYS A 247 -9.02 0.89 -21.98
N LEU A 248 -8.46 1.76 -21.12
CA LEU A 248 -9.17 2.92 -20.58
C LEU A 248 -9.54 3.90 -21.70
N ILE A 249 -8.61 4.21 -22.61
CA ILE A 249 -8.87 5.09 -23.75
C ILE A 249 -9.94 4.48 -24.66
N SER A 250 -9.83 3.19 -25.00
CA SER A 250 -10.83 2.47 -25.81
C SER A 250 -12.23 2.59 -25.21
N LYS A 251 -12.37 2.34 -23.90
CA LYS A 251 -13.64 2.49 -23.18
C LYS A 251 -14.22 3.91 -23.30
N TRP A 252 -13.38 4.95 -23.28
CA TRP A 252 -13.84 6.34 -23.37
C TRP A 252 -14.22 6.76 -24.79
N VAL A 253 -13.56 6.20 -25.80
CA VAL A 253 -13.91 6.42 -27.21
C VAL A 253 -15.23 5.75 -27.57
N GLU A 254 -15.50 4.57 -27.01
CA GLU A 254 -16.75 3.82 -27.21
C GLU A 254 -17.96 4.50 -26.54
N ILE A 255 -17.76 5.25 -25.46
CA ILE A 255 -18.79 6.09 -24.85
C ILE A 255 -18.99 7.33 -25.72
N ARG A 256 -19.60 7.18 -26.90
CA ARG A 256 -20.15 8.30 -27.66
C ARG A 256 -21.53 8.67 -27.12
N PRO A 257 -21.78 9.95 -26.79
CA PRO A 257 -23.14 10.41 -26.52
C PRO A 257 -23.90 10.44 -27.86
N GLY A 258 -24.69 9.40 -28.13
CA GLY A 258 -25.44 9.29 -29.40
C GLY A 258 -26.16 7.97 -29.67
N SER A 259 -26.49 7.19 -28.64
CA SER A 259 -27.39 6.03 -28.73
C SER A 259 -28.48 6.15 -27.67
#